data_AF-A0A2E0GXR1-F1
#
_entry.id   AF-A0A2E0GXR1-F1
#
_cell.length_a   1.000
_cell.length_b   1.000
_cell.length_c   1.000
_cell.angle_alpha   90.00
_cell.angle_beta   90.00
_cell.angle_gamma   90.00
#
_symmetry.space_group_name_H-M   'P 1'
#
loop_
_entity.id
_entity.type
_entity.pdbx_description
1 polymer ?
#
loop_
_entity_poly.entity_id
_entity_poly.type
_entity_poly.pdbx_seq_one_letter_code
_entity_poly.pdbx_strand_id
1 'polypeptide(L)'
;MPYLYAGLGIAMLSGITAMIQIGNNINNYSPLSSIKPDLYQSSGLSENDKEIMRILYNQSPPEKEICKHIKNQISSKSYEDGEVFISTGKQTPSTHPIFFQSCALVNKDTKHRVLITKSESGIYQYGLFSCRLDNEPYCNFEKNN
;
A
#
# COMPACT_ATOMS: atom_id res chain seq x y z
N MET A 1 0.34 34.78 -35.19
CA MET A 1 1.56 34.08 -34.69
C MET A 1 1.29 32.93 -33.71
N PRO A 2 0.40 33.00 -32.70
CA PRO A 2 0.23 31.88 -31.75
C PRO A 2 -0.38 30.61 -32.40
N TYR A 3 -1.25 30.77 -33.39
CA TYR A 3 -1.89 29.64 -34.08
C TYR A 3 -0.92 28.78 -34.91
N LEU A 4 0.17 29.38 -35.43
CA LEU A 4 1.18 28.65 -36.21
C LEU A 4 1.99 27.73 -35.29
N TYR A 5 2.39 28.22 -34.12
CA TYR A 5 3.09 27.42 -33.11
C TYR A 5 2.21 26.32 -32.53
N ALA A 6 0.93 26.60 -32.30
CA ALA A 6 -0.04 25.59 -31.87
C ALA A 6 -0.22 24.49 -32.94
N GLY A 7 -0.33 24.87 -34.22
CA GLY A 7 -0.43 23.92 -35.33
C GLY A 7 0.83 23.05 -35.48
N LEU A 8 2.01 23.64 -35.35
CA LEU A 8 3.28 22.91 -35.39
C LEU A 8 3.41 21.92 -34.22
N GLY A 9 3.00 22.33 -33.01
CA GLY A 9 3.00 21.46 -31.84
C GLY A 9 2.06 20.26 -31.96
N ILE A 10 0.85 20.46 -32.48
CA ILE A 10 -0.11 19.38 -32.72
C ILE A 10 0.43 18.41 -33.78
N ALA A 11 1.02 18.92 -34.85
CA ALA A 11 1.63 18.10 -35.90
C ALA A 11 2.76 17.22 -35.35
N MET A 12 3.66 17.79 -34.53
CA MET A 12 4.75 17.03 -33.90
C MET A 12 4.25 15.94 -32.96
N LEU A 13 3.25 16.24 -32.12
CA LEU A 13 2.65 15.25 -31.21
C LEU A 13 1.99 14.11 -31.97
N SER A 14 1.27 14.42 -33.05
CA SER A 14 0.64 13.40 -33.90
C SER A 14 1.67 12.45 -34.53
N GLY A 15 2.81 12.98 -34.99
CA GLY A 15 3.91 12.17 -35.55
C GLY A 15 4.52 11.20 -34.54
N ILE A 16 4.77 11.67 -33.31
CA ILE A 16 5.31 10.82 -32.23
C ILE A 16 4.32 9.69 -31.90
N THR A 17 3.02 10.00 -31.78
CA THR A 17 2.01 8.97 -31.46
C THR A 17 1.87 7.91 -32.56
N ALA A 18 1.96 8.31 -33.84
CA ALA A 18 1.92 7.38 -34.97
C ALA A 18 3.14 6.45 -34.97
N MET A 19 4.34 6.99 -34.72
CA MET A 19 5.57 6.18 -34.64
C MET A 19 5.53 5.18 -33.47
N ILE A 20 4.97 5.56 -32.32
CA ILE A 20 4.79 4.65 -31.18
C ILE A 20 3.82 3.50 -31.54
N GLN A 21 2.70 3.80 -32.20
CA GLN A 21 1.74 2.77 -32.61
C GLN A 21 2.32 1.79 -33.63
N ILE A 22 3.06 2.30 -34.61
CA ILE A 22 3.75 1.47 -35.61
C ILE A 22 4.83 0.61 -34.95
N GLY A 23 5.64 1.19 -34.07
CA GLY A 23 6.68 0.47 -33.32
C GLY A 23 6.11 -0.61 -32.41
N ASN A 24 4.96 -0.36 -31.77
CA ASN A 24 4.26 -1.34 -30.95
C ASN A 24 3.71 -2.51 -31.78
N ASN A 25 3.12 -2.23 -32.95
CA ASN A 25 2.56 -3.26 -33.83
C ASN A 25 3.65 -4.16 -34.43
N ILE A 26 4.75 -3.58 -34.93
CA ILE A 26 5.87 -4.34 -35.51
C ILE A 26 6.50 -5.30 -34.49
N ASN A 27 6.65 -4.85 -33.25
CA ASN A 27 7.29 -5.64 -32.19
C ASN A 27 6.28 -6.47 -31.38
N ASN A 28 5.01 -6.49 -31.77
CA ASN A 28 3.93 -7.16 -31.05
C ASN A 28 3.81 -6.72 -29.57
N TYR A 29 4.27 -5.51 -29.25
CA TYR A 29 4.08 -4.89 -27.94
C TYR A 29 2.65 -4.38 -27.87
N SER A 30 1.80 -5.09 -27.16
CA SER A 30 0.55 -4.52 -26.69
C SER A 30 0.88 -3.57 -25.54
N PRO A 31 0.42 -2.29 -25.57
CA PRO A 31 0.46 -1.49 -24.36
C PRO A 31 -0.29 -2.29 -23.29
N LEU A 32 0.33 -2.50 -22.12
CA LEU A 32 -0.31 -3.05 -20.92
C LEU A 32 -1.33 -2.03 -20.39
N SER A 33 -2.33 -1.69 -21.19
CA SER A 33 -3.46 -0.84 -20.83
C SER A 33 -4.63 -1.73 -20.49
N SER A 34 -4.51 -2.37 -19.33
CA SER A 34 -5.54 -2.15 -18.34
C SER A 34 -4.80 -1.81 -17.07
N ILE A 35 -5.00 -0.61 -16.54
CA ILE A 35 -4.97 -0.45 -15.09
C ILE A 35 -5.99 -1.49 -14.62
N LYS A 36 -5.51 -2.68 -14.22
CA LYS A 36 -6.39 -3.65 -13.60
C LYS A 36 -7.06 -2.89 -12.46
N PRO A 37 -8.39 -2.94 -12.33
CA PRO A 37 -9.05 -2.31 -11.21
C PRO A 37 -8.42 -2.89 -9.96
N ASP A 38 -7.59 -2.08 -9.31
CA ASP A 38 -6.90 -2.49 -8.12
C ASP A 38 -7.97 -2.51 -7.03
N LEU A 39 -8.30 -3.72 -6.60
CA LEU A 39 -9.23 -3.99 -5.52
C LEU A 39 -8.81 -3.26 -4.23
N TYR A 40 -7.53 -2.93 -4.10
CA TYR A 40 -6.99 -2.13 -3.02
C TYR A 40 -7.42 -0.65 -3.10
N GLN A 41 -7.19 0.00 -4.25
CA GLN A 41 -7.59 1.40 -4.46
C GLN A 41 -9.10 1.59 -4.50
N SER A 42 -9.81 0.71 -5.22
CA SER A 42 -11.27 0.80 -5.38
C SER A 42 -12.05 0.60 -4.07
N SER A 43 -11.44 -0.02 -3.05
CA SER A 43 -12.06 -0.24 -1.74
C SER A 43 -11.71 0.85 -0.71
N GLY A 44 -11.08 1.95 -1.13
CA GLY A 44 -10.72 3.05 -0.23
C GLY A 44 -9.61 2.72 0.77
N LEU A 45 -8.94 1.56 0.65
CA LEU A 45 -7.90 1.13 1.60
C LEU A 45 -6.73 2.09 1.66
N SER A 46 -6.39 2.67 0.50
CA SER A 46 -5.33 3.69 0.40
C SER A 46 -5.60 4.96 1.22
N GLU A 47 -6.86 5.29 1.52
CA GLU A 47 -7.19 6.44 2.37
C GLU A 47 -6.90 6.11 3.84
N ASN A 48 -7.24 4.90 4.28
CA ASN A 48 -6.92 4.41 5.61
C ASN A 48 -5.39 4.35 5.82
N ASP A 49 -4.62 3.90 4.83
CA ASP A 49 -3.16 3.90 4.92
C ASP A 49 -2.59 5.31 5.11
N LYS A 50 -3.10 6.29 4.35
CA LYS A 50 -2.67 7.68 4.46
C LYS A 50 -2.99 8.25 5.84
N GLU A 51 -4.13 7.92 6.41
CA GLU A 51 -4.51 8.33 7.77
C GLU A 51 -3.54 7.72 8.80
N ILE A 52 -3.28 6.43 8.72
CA ILE A 52 -2.35 5.73 9.63
C ILE A 52 -0.93 6.28 9.48
N MET A 53 -0.45 6.49 8.26
CA MET A 53 0.85 7.13 8.00
C MET A 53 0.93 8.52 8.61
N ARG A 54 -0.13 9.33 8.51
CA ARG A 54 -0.19 10.67 9.09
C ARG A 54 -0.09 10.62 10.63
N ILE A 55 -0.74 9.63 11.26
CA ILE A 55 -0.64 9.41 12.71
C ILE A 55 0.80 9.02 13.09
N LEU A 56 1.39 8.07 12.36
CA LEU A 56 2.77 7.62 12.56
C LEU A 56 3.82 8.72 12.37
N TYR A 57 3.55 9.68 11.48
CA TYR A 57 4.46 10.79 11.19
C TYR A 57 4.35 11.94 12.19
N ASN A 58 3.14 12.30 12.59
CA ASN A 58 2.90 13.50 13.40
C ASN A 58 3.15 13.29 14.91
N GLN A 59 3.18 12.05 15.37
CA GLN A 59 3.29 11.72 16.77
C GLN A 59 4.35 10.64 16.90
N SER A 60 5.32 10.83 17.80
CA SER A 60 6.25 9.77 18.21
C SER A 60 5.59 9.02 19.37
N PRO A 61 4.85 7.94 19.11
CA PRO A 61 4.03 7.33 20.13
C PRO A 61 4.92 6.40 20.96
N PRO A 62 4.57 6.13 22.23
CA PRO A 62 5.34 5.24 23.08
C PRO A 62 5.42 3.84 22.46
N GLU A 63 6.64 3.28 22.38
CA GLU A 63 6.98 2.09 21.60
C GLU A 63 6.13 0.84 21.89
N LYS A 64 5.59 0.71 23.11
CA LYS A 64 4.83 -0.46 23.54
C LYS A 64 3.32 -0.41 23.26
N GLU A 65 2.76 0.74 22.90
CA GLU A 65 1.30 0.90 22.69
C GLU A 65 0.93 1.50 21.33
N ILE A 66 1.81 1.39 20.33
CA ILE A 66 1.60 2.02 19.01
C ILE A 66 0.29 1.60 18.32
N CYS A 67 -0.06 0.31 18.32
CA CYS A 67 -1.30 -0.16 17.71
C CYS A 67 -2.56 0.32 18.46
N LYS A 68 -2.51 0.36 19.80
CA LYS A 68 -3.60 0.88 20.63
C LYS A 68 -3.77 2.38 20.43
N HIS A 69 -2.67 3.10 20.25
CA HIS A 69 -2.66 4.52 19.95
C HIS A 69 -3.30 4.82 18.59
N ILE A 70 -2.90 4.09 17.54
CA ILE A 70 -3.48 4.22 16.19
C ILE A 70 -4.98 3.90 16.22
N LYS A 71 -5.37 2.81 16.89
CA LYS A 71 -6.77 2.39 17.05
C LYS A 71 -7.65 3.46 17.70
N ASN A 72 -7.10 4.25 18.64
CA ASN A 72 -7.84 5.32 19.31
C ASN A 72 -7.96 6.59 18.47
N GLN A 73 -7.05 6.81 17.52
CA GLN A 73 -7.00 8.03 16.71
C GLN A 73 -7.62 7.88 15.33
N ILE A 74 -7.72 6.65 14.81
CA ILE A 74 -8.30 6.42 13.50
C ILE A 74 -9.81 6.69 13.53
N SER A 75 -10.28 7.45 12.55
CA SER A 75 -11.68 7.87 12.47
C SER A 75 -12.61 6.66 12.22
N SER A 76 -12.09 5.67 11.50
CA SER A 76 -12.73 4.38 11.22
C SER A 76 -12.45 3.40 12.37
N LYS A 77 -13.23 3.50 13.47
CA LYS A 77 -13.12 2.65 14.68
C LYS A 77 -13.29 1.12 14.48
N SER A 78 -13.35 0.65 13.24
CA SER A 78 -13.51 -0.78 12.87
C SER A 78 -12.20 -1.59 12.94
N TYR A 79 -11.07 -0.99 13.32
CA TYR A 79 -9.81 -1.74 13.46
C TYR A 79 -9.72 -2.47 14.80
N GLU A 80 -9.52 -3.77 14.72
CA GLU A 80 -9.31 -4.69 15.83
C GLU A 80 -7.87 -5.20 15.83
N ASP A 81 -7.43 -5.76 16.96
CA ASP A 81 -6.12 -6.39 17.04
C ASP A 81 -6.11 -7.68 16.21
N GLY A 82 -5.06 -7.88 15.43
CA GLY A 82 -4.91 -9.09 14.63
C GLY A 82 -4.77 -10.34 15.48
N GLU A 83 -5.19 -11.47 14.91
CA GLU A 83 -5.11 -12.78 15.57
C GLU A 83 -3.66 -13.15 15.93
N VAL A 84 -3.50 -13.83 17.07
CA VAL A 84 -2.21 -14.37 17.50
C VAL A 84 -2.07 -15.79 16.93
N PHE A 85 -1.04 -16.00 16.12
CA PHE A 85 -0.77 -17.28 15.51
C PHE A 85 -0.10 -18.21 16.53
N ILE A 86 -0.68 -19.39 16.73
CA ILE A 86 -0.17 -20.41 17.68
C ILE A 86 1.25 -20.85 17.31
N SER A 87 1.59 -20.85 16.03
CA SER A 87 2.90 -21.24 15.50
C SER A 87 4.05 -20.34 15.98
N THR A 88 3.80 -19.04 16.09
CA THR A 88 4.83 -18.04 16.43
C THR A 88 4.62 -17.40 17.80
N GLY A 89 3.41 -17.52 18.37
CA GLY A 89 2.98 -16.74 19.53
C GLY A 89 2.89 -15.24 19.25
N LYS A 90 2.89 -14.83 17.97
CA LYS A 90 2.91 -13.42 17.52
C LYS A 90 1.69 -13.12 16.67
N GLN A 91 1.43 -11.83 16.44
CA GLN A 91 0.35 -11.38 15.55
C GLN A 91 0.65 -11.56 14.06
N THR A 92 1.79 -12.17 13.72
CA THR A 92 2.22 -12.49 12.35
C THR A 92 2.65 -13.96 12.29
N PRO A 93 2.38 -14.68 11.19
CA PRO A 93 2.89 -16.03 11.00
C PRO A 93 4.38 -16.05 10.62
N SER A 94 4.97 -14.89 10.27
CA SER A 94 6.37 -14.82 9.80
C SER A 94 7.38 -15.00 10.93
N THR A 95 8.49 -15.66 10.60
CA THR A 95 9.69 -15.75 11.46
C THR A 95 10.76 -14.73 11.07
N HIS A 96 10.49 -13.84 10.10
CA HIS A 96 11.47 -12.86 9.65
C HIS A 96 11.69 -11.76 10.72
N PRO A 97 12.94 -11.34 11.00
CA PRO A 97 13.25 -10.37 12.06
C PRO A 97 12.50 -9.04 11.94
N ILE A 98 12.22 -8.60 10.72
CA ILE A 98 11.48 -7.35 10.44
C ILE A 98 10.09 -7.31 11.10
N PHE A 99 9.49 -8.47 11.38
CA PHE A 99 8.17 -8.57 11.98
C PHE A 99 8.20 -9.01 13.46
N PHE A 100 9.36 -9.07 14.11
CA PHE A 100 9.46 -9.60 15.48
C PHE A 100 8.77 -8.77 16.55
N GLN A 101 8.79 -7.45 16.38
CA GLN A 101 8.10 -6.49 17.26
C GLN A 101 6.96 -5.81 16.50
N SER A 102 6.37 -6.51 15.53
CA SER A 102 5.24 -5.96 14.79
C SER A 102 3.96 -6.07 15.60
N CYS A 103 3.08 -5.11 15.40
CA CYS A 103 1.71 -5.20 15.85
C CYS A 103 0.78 -5.16 14.64
N ALA A 104 -0.29 -5.96 14.68
CA ALA A 104 -1.23 -6.11 13.59
C ALA A 104 -2.58 -5.50 13.94
N LEU A 105 -3.11 -4.68 13.04
CA LEU A 105 -4.48 -4.16 13.08
C LEU A 105 -5.26 -4.71 11.88
N VAL A 106 -6.48 -5.15 12.11
CA VAL A 106 -7.35 -5.72 11.09
C VAL A 106 -8.70 -5.04 11.14
N ASN A 107 -9.16 -4.56 9.99
CA ASN A 107 -10.53 -4.13 9.77
C ASN A 107 -11.26 -5.24 9.01
N LYS A 108 -12.21 -5.89 9.69
CA LYS A 108 -12.99 -7.01 9.14
C LYS A 108 -13.97 -6.56 8.05
N ASP A 109 -14.50 -5.33 8.16
CA ASP A 109 -15.49 -4.78 7.22
C ASP A 109 -14.85 -4.54 5.86
N THR A 110 -13.68 -3.90 5.85
CA THR A 110 -12.95 -3.56 4.61
C THR A 110 -11.94 -4.64 4.20
N LYS A 111 -11.86 -5.74 4.96
CA LYS A 111 -10.84 -6.78 4.82
C LYS A 111 -9.42 -6.19 4.72
N HIS A 112 -9.11 -5.23 5.57
CA HIS A 112 -7.82 -4.54 5.55
C HIS A 112 -6.96 -5.00 6.71
N ARG A 113 -5.71 -5.36 6.42
CA ARG A 113 -4.73 -5.72 7.44
C ARG A 113 -3.54 -4.80 7.34
N VAL A 114 -3.15 -4.28 8.49
CA VAL A 114 -2.05 -3.35 8.66
C VAL A 114 -1.09 -3.91 9.70
N LEU A 115 0.18 -3.88 9.38
CA LEU A 115 1.28 -4.26 10.26
C LEU A 115 2.15 -3.04 10.48
N ILE A 116 2.34 -2.69 11.75
CA ILE A 116 3.28 -1.64 12.15
C ILE A 116 4.49 -2.32 12.77
N THR A 117 5.68 -2.06 12.23
CA THR A 117 6.94 -2.60 12.72
C THR A 117 7.81 -1.49 13.28
N LYS A 118 8.67 -1.80 14.25
CA LYS A 118 9.71 -0.86 14.66
C LYS A 118 10.81 -0.84 13.61
N SER A 119 11.22 0.36 13.19
CA SER A 119 12.35 0.55 12.29
C SER A 119 13.59 0.85 13.12
N GLU A 120 14.65 0.06 12.98
CA GLU A 120 15.91 0.27 13.71
C GLU A 120 16.89 1.21 12.99
N SER A 121 16.61 1.57 11.73
CA SER A 121 17.65 2.12 10.84
C SER A 121 17.14 3.17 9.83
N GLY A 122 16.29 4.11 10.26
CA GLY A 122 15.80 5.18 9.37
C GLY A 122 15.40 6.49 10.05
N ILE A 123 15.08 7.49 9.23
CA ILE A 123 14.47 8.78 9.64
C ILE A 123 13.11 8.55 10.31
N TYR A 124 12.46 7.43 9.99
CA TYR A 124 11.16 7.02 10.52
C TYR A 124 11.33 5.94 11.59
N GLN A 125 10.67 6.14 12.73
CA GLN A 125 10.69 5.24 13.89
C GLN A 125 9.88 3.94 13.64
N TYR A 126 8.93 3.97 12.71
CA TYR A 126 8.02 2.87 12.41
C TYR A 126 7.95 2.58 10.91
N GLY A 127 7.85 1.30 10.57
CA GLY A 127 7.49 0.81 9.24
C GLY A 127 6.00 0.46 9.18
N LEU A 128 5.37 0.70 8.04
CA LEU A 128 3.97 0.36 7.77
C LEU A 128 3.91 -0.62 6.60
N PHE A 129 3.27 -1.76 6.82
CA PHE A 129 2.93 -2.72 5.76
C PHE A 129 1.42 -2.92 5.79
N SER A 130 0.78 -2.95 4.63
CA SER A 130 -0.65 -3.18 4.54
C SER A 130 -1.02 -4.06 3.37
N CYS A 131 -2.13 -4.78 3.52
CA CYS A 131 -2.71 -5.57 2.45
C CYS A 131 -4.23 -5.67 2.60
N ARG A 132 -4.86 -6.04 1.49
CA ARG A 132 -6.21 -6.57 1.49
C ARG A 132 -6.17 -8.06 1.83
N LEU A 133 -6.99 -8.47 2.79
CA LEU A 133 -7.24 -9.85 3.12
C LEU A 133 -8.24 -10.43 2.11
N ASP A 134 -7.91 -11.57 1.53
CA ASP A 134 -8.83 -12.31 0.68
C ASP A 134 -9.54 -13.39 1.50
N ASN A 135 -8.85 -14.51 1.73
CA ASN A 135 -9.37 -15.68 2.44
C ASN A 135 -8.56 -16.05 3.70
N GLU A 136 -7.30 -15.61 3.79
CA GLU A 136 -6.40 -15.91 4.91
C GLU A 136 -6.34 -14.72 5.88
N PRO A 137 -6.07 -14.94 7.18
CA PRO A 137 -6.00 -13.86 8.18
C PRO A 137 -4.67 -13.07 8.16
N TYR A 138 -3.82 -13.31 7.17
CA TYR A 138 -2.50 -12.69 7.00
C TYR A 138 -2.24 -12.32 5.54
N CYS A 139 -1.29 -11.40 5.33
CA CYS A 139 -0.87 -10.99 4.01
C CYS A 139 0.08 -12.01 3.36
N ASN A 140 0.06 -12.13 2.04
CA ASN A 140 0.98 -13.03 1.32
C ASN A 140 2.46 -12.74 1.58
N PHE A 141 2.83 -11.48 1.83
CA PHE A 141 4.21 -11.12 2.17
C PHE A 141 4.63 -11.55 3.59
N GLU A 142 3.69 -11.97 4.45
CA GLU A 142 3.97 -12.54 5.77
C GLU A 142 4.28 -14.04 5.69
N LYS A 143 3.89 -14.72 4.60
CA LYS A 143 4.37 -16.07 4.31
C LYS A 143 5.84 -15.96 3.94
N ASN A 144 6.69 -16.48 4.82
CA ASN A 144 8.16 -16.49 4.70
C ASN A 144 8.67 -16.60 3.25
N ASN A 145 9.53 -15.65 2.89
CA ASN A 145 10.78 -15.96 2.19
C ASN A 145 11.84 -16.29 3.25
#